data_AF-A0A5D3E3W4-F1
#
_entry.id   AF-A0A5D3E3W4-F1
#
_cell.length_a   1.000
_cell.length_b   1.000
_cell.length_c   1.000
_cell.angle_alpha   90.00
_cell.angle_beta   90.00
_cell.angle_gamma   90.00
#
_symmetry.space_group_name_H-M   'P 1'
#
loop_
_entity.id
_entity.type
_entity.pdbx_description
1 polymer ?
#
loop_
_entity_poly.entity_id
_entity_poly.type
_entity_poly.pdbx_seq_one_letter_code
_entity_poly.pdbx_strand_id
1 'polypeptide(L)'
;MLKQYIRNKARPEGSVVEAYVMNESSTLCSRYLSEIETQFSRDERNDDSIVEDEIVGEFEVFIQKVRPLGAKSSRSLSQEEKR
;
A
#
# COMPACT_ATOMS: atom_id res chain seq x y z
N MET A 1 21.17 0.31 -6.07
CA MET A 1 20.15 1.23 -5.52
C MET A 1 19.88 2.47 -6.39
N LEU A 2 20.08 2.46 -7.72
CA LEU A 2 19.67 3.59 -8.60
C LEU A 2 18.48 3.27 -9.51
N LYS A 3 18.27 1.98 -9.81
CA LYS A 3 17.24 1.51 -10.74
C LYS A 3 15.81 1.87 -10.32
N GLN A 4 15.54 1.98 -9.02
CA GLN A 4 14.22 2.32 -8.49
C GLN A 4 13.84 3.80 -8.72
N TYR A 5 14.83 4.68 -8.87
CA TYR A 5 14.63 6.11 -9.10
C TYR A 5 14.47 6.47 -10.59
N ILE A 6 14.83 5.55 -11.49
CA ILE A 6 14.68 5.72 -12.94
C ILE A 6 13.24 5.38 -13.34
N ARG A 7 12.34 6.35 -13.20
CA ARG A 7 10.95 6.29 -13.68
C ARG A 7 10.86 6.61 -15.17
N ASN A 8 11.74 7.46 -15.69
CA ASN A 8 11.85 7.78 -17.11
C ASN A 8 13.17 7.25 -17.71
N LYS A 9 13.09 6.16 -18.48
CA LYS A 9 14.25 5.56 -19.14
C LYS A 9 14.79 6.38 -20.32
N ALA A 10 14.00 7.30 -20.88
CA ALA A 10 14.47 8.20 -21.95
C ALA A 10 15.35 9.34 -21.41
N ARG A 11 15.28 9.63 -20.11
CA ARG A 11 16.09 10.65 -19.42
C ARG A 11 16.51 10.16 -18.03
N PRO A 12 17.45 9.19 -17.96
CA PRO A 12 17.77 8.51 -16.70
C PRO A 12 18.34 9.44 -15.64
N GLU A 13 19.21 10.39 -16.01
CA GLU A 13 19.82 11.34 -15.09
C GLU A 13 18.78 12.29 -14.49
N GLY A 14 17.98 12.93 -15.35
CA GLY A 14 16.90 13.82 -14.92
C GLY A 14 15.86 13.10 -14.04
N SER A 15 15.53 11.85 -14.39
CA SER A 15 14.61 11.02 -13.60
C SER A 15 15.16 10.71 -12.21
N VAL A 16 16.46 10.47 -12.08
CA VAL A 16 17.08 10.18 -10.77
C VAL A 16 17.08 11.44 -9.90
N VAL A 17 17.45 12.58 -10.46
CA VAL A 17 17.44 13.87 -9.74
C VAL A 17 16.03 14.22 -9.28
N GLU A 18 15.04 14.12 -10.16
CA GLU A 18 13.64 14.40 -9.83
C GLU A 18 13.14 13.49 -8.70
N ALA A 19 13.41 12.19 -8.79
CA ALA A 19 12.97 11.24 -7.78
C ALA A 19 13.68 11.46 -6.43
N TYR A 20 14.94 11.92 -6.44
CA TYR A 20 15.65 12.32 -5.22
C TYR A 20 15.03 13.56 -4.58
N VAL A 21 14.77 14.60 -5.36
CA VAL A 21 14.13 15.84 -4.88
C VAL A 21 12.76 15.54 -4.25
N MET A 22 11.94 14.74 -4.93
CA MET A 22 10.63 14.33 -4.43
C MET A 22 10.72 13.52 -3.13
N ASN A 23 11.73 12.65 -3.00
CA ASN A 23 11.95 11.86 -1.80
C ASN A 23 12.34 12.76 -0.62
N GLU A 24 13.38 13.60 -0.79
CA GLU A 24 13.85 14.53 0.24
C GLU A 24 12.76 15.51 0.67
N SER A 25 11.99 16.07 -0.27
CA SER A 25 10.88 16.98 0.06
C SER A 25 9.79 16.26 0.84
N SER A 26 9.48 15.00 0.50
CA SER A 26 8.48 14.21 1.23
C SER A 26 8.94 13.88 2.64
N THR A 27 10.21 13.50 2.81
CA THR A 27 10.82 13.23 4.13
C THR A 27 10.91 14.49 4.99
N LEU A 28 11.18 15.64 4.39
CA LEU A 28 11.19 16.92 5.11
C LEU A 28 9.77 17.32 5.53
N CYS A 29 8.80 17.24 4.62
CA CYS A 29 7.41 17.55 4.92
C CYS A 29 6.83 16.63 6.01
N SER A 30 7.19 15.34 6.03
CA SER A 30 6.68 14.41 7.05
C SER A 30 7.09 14.79 8.48
N ARG A 31 8.22 15.49 8.68
CA ARG A 31 8.62 16.00 10.00
C ARG A 31 7.61 16.99 10.58
N TYR A 32 6.90 17.72 9.72
CA TYR A 32 5.93 18.75 10.11
C TYR A 32 4.48 18.34 9.87
N LEU A 33 4.26 17.35 9.01
CA LEU A 33 2.95 16.78 8.68
C LEU A 33 2.75 15.40 9.34
N SER A 34 3.31 15.20 10.54
CA SER A 34 3.32 13.89 11.22
C SER A 34 1.93 13.33 11.52
N GLU A 35 0.91 14.17 11.56
CA GLU A 35 -0.49 13.79 11.77
C GLU A 35 -1.22 13.42 10.47
N ILE A 36 -0.56 13.57 9.32
CA ILE A 36 -1.13 13.21 8.01
C ILE A 36 -0.48 11.91 7.55
N GLU A 37 -1.33 10.94 7.24
CA GLU A 37 -0.90 9.71 6.59
C GLU A 37 -0.14 10.02 5.29
N THR A 38 1.12 9.57 5.22
CA THR A 38 1.94 9.65 4.01
C THR A 38 1.89 8.33 3.26
N GLN A 39 2.38 8.31 2.01
CA GLN A 39 2.53 7.06 1.26
C GLN A 39 3.36 5.98 2.00
N PHE A 40 4.19 6.38 2.96
CA PHE A 40 5.10 5.50 3.69
C PHE A 40 4.49 4.97 5.00
N SER A 41 3.48 5.65 5.54
CA SER A 41 2.82 5.28 6.81
C SER A 41 1.44 4.67 6.59
N ARG A 42 0.95 4.67 5.35
CA ARG A 42 -0.32 4.04 4.99
C ARG A 42 -0.17 2.53 4.93
N ASP A 43 -1.14 1.85 5.51
CA ASP A 43 -1.27 0.40 5.38
C ASP A 43 -1.41 0.00 3.91
N GLU A 44 -0.86 -1.17 3.60
CA GLU A 44 -0.94 -1.73 2.25
C GLU A 44 -2.40 -1.95 1.87
N ARG A 45 -2.80 -1.45 0.70
CA ARG A 45 -4.18 -1.60 0.22
C ARG A 45 -4.55 -3.05 -0.09
N ASN A 46 -3.53 -3.86 -0.36
CA ASN A 46 -3.65 -5.30 -0.51
C ASN A 46 -3.05 -5.91 0.75
N ASP A 47 -3.88 -6.09 1.77
CA ASP A 47 -3.53 -6.94 2.89
C ASP A 47 -3.66 -8.39 2.42
N ASP A 48 -2.53 -9.00 2.05
CA ASP A 48 -2.46 -10.43 1.69
C ASP A 48 -2.56 -11.33 2.93
N SER A 49 -2.69 -10.76 4.14
CA SER A 49 -3.02 -11.52 5.34
C SER A 49 -4.48 -11.99 5.26
N ILE A 50 -4.66 -13.15 4.66
CA ILE A 50 -5.93 -13.86 4.66
C ILE A 50 -6.14 -14.37 6.08
N VAL A 51 -6.94 -13.65 6.86
CA VAL A 51 -7.50 -14.15 8.12
C VAL A 51 -8.23 -15.46 7.83
N GLU A 52 -8.09 -16.46 8.72
CA GLU A 52 -8.69 -17.79 8.54
C GLU A 52 -10.21 -17.74 8.32
N ASP A 53 -10.87 -16.69 8.81
CA ASP A 53 -12.30 -16.39 8.62
C ASP A 53 -12.68 -15.95 7.19
N GLU A 54 -11.71 -15.58 6.33
CA GLU A 54 -11.93 -15.24 4.92
C GLU A 54 -11.75 -16.44 3.97
N ILE A 55 -11.54 -17.65 4.51
CA ILE A 55 -11.52 -18.88 3.71
C ILE A 55 -12.96 -19.18 3.26
N VAL A 56 -13.28 -18.80 2.03
CA VAL A 56 -14.59 -19.06 1.42
C VAL A 56 -14.57 -20.43 0.74
N GLY A 57 -15.41 -21.35 1.20
CA GLY A 57 -15.61 -22.67 0.57
C GLY A 57 -16.20 -23.68 1.54
N GLU A 58 -17.42 -24.16 1.27
CA GLU A 58 -18.08 -25.19 2.08
C GLU A 58 -17.49 -26.59 1.84
N PHE A 59 -16.87 -26.81 0.67
CA PHE A 59 -16.22 -28.07 0.31
C PHE A 59 -14.72 -27.86 0.12
N GLU A 60 -13.91 -28.85 0.51
CA GLU A 60 -12.44 -28.83 0.38
C GLU A 60 -11.95 -28.42 -1.01
N VAL A 61 -12.65 -28.82 -2.07
CA VAL A 61 -12.29 -28.49 -3.45
C VAL A 61 -12.45 -27.00 -3.79
N PHE A 62 -13.26 -26.28 -3.03
CA PHE A 62 -13.53 -24.85 -3.22
C PHE A 62 -12.87 -23.96 -2.16
N ILE A 63 -12.02 -24.52 -1.28
CA ILE A 63 -11.24 -23.75 -0.32
C ILE A 63 -10.19 -22.93 -1.07
N GLN A 64 -10.44 -21.63 -1.23
CA GLN A 64 -9.50 -20.72 -1.87
C GLN A 64 -8.93 -19.73 -0.84
N LYS A 65 -7.60 -19.75 -0.69
CA LYS A 65 -6.84 -18.76 0.10
C LYS A 65 -6.54 -17.50 -0.72
N VAL A 66 -7.50 -16.97 -1.46
CA VAL A 66 -7.32 -15.77 -2.28
C VAL A 66 -8.61 -14.99 -2.24
N ARG A 67 -8.53 -13.67 -2.14
CA ARG A 67 -9.71 -12.80 -2.19
C ARG A 67 -10.17 -12.64 -3.65
N PRO A 68 -11.32 -13.22 -4.07
CA PRO A 68 -11.78 -13.07 -5.43
C PRO A 68 -12.23 -11.62 -5.67
N LEU A 69 -11.93 -11.11 -6.86
CA LEU A 69 -12.24 -9.74 -7.25
C LEU A 69 -13.77 -9.53 -7.18
N GLY A 70 -14.21 -8.59 -6.34
CA GLY A 70 -15.63 -8.27 -6.13
C GLY A 70 -16.26 -8.91 -4.88
N ALA A 71 -15.55 -9.76 -4.15
CA ALA A 71 -16.01 -10.19 -2.83
C ALA A 71 -15.97 -9.01 -1.85
N LYS A 72 -17.05 -8.85 -1.08
CA LYS A 72 -17.10 -7.88 0.01
C LYS A 72 -16.27 -8.43 1.16
N SER A 73 -15.06 -7.89 1.37
CA SER A 73 -14.40 -8.08 2.66
C SER A 73 -15.05 -7.15 3.67
N SER A 74 -15.69 -7.75 4.66
CA SER A 74 -16.14 -7.04 5.84
C SER A 74 -15.02 -7.06 6.86
N ARG A 75 -14.19 -6.01 6.89
CA ARG A 75 -13.43 -5.69 8.10
C ARG A 75 -14.27 -4.78 8.98
N SER A 76 -14.41 -5.13 10.24
CA SER A 76 -15.01 -4.24 11.23
C SER A 76 -14.08 -3.04 11.44
N LEU A 77 -14.55 -1.84 11.09
CA LEU A 77 -13.86 -0.59 11.40
C LEU A 77 -13.68 -0.46 12.93
N SER A 78 -12.48 -0.07 13.35
CA SER A 78 -12.21 0.26 14.76
C SER A 78 -13.05 1.45 15.21
N GLN A 79 -13.17 1.70 16.52
CA GLN A 79 -13.95 2.84 17.00
C GLN A 79 -13.32 4.18 16.59
N GLU A 80 -12.00 4.21 16.42
CA GLU A 80 -11.23 5.37 15.95
C GLU A 80 -11.51 5.68 14.48
N GLU A 81 -11.69 4.66 13.63
CA GLU A 81 -12.02 4.81 12.20
C GLU A 81 -13.48 5.25 11.95
N LYS A 82 -14.36 5.17 12.96
CA LYS A 82 -15.80 5.48 12.87
C LYS A 82 -16.16 6.94 13.22
N ARG A 83 -15.17 7.82 13.40
CA ARG A 83 -15.37 9.21 13.82
C ARG A 83 -15.65 10.15 12.64
#